data_AF-A0A498NK73-F1
#
_entry.id   AF-A0A498NK73-F1
#
_cell.length_a   1.000
_cell.length_b   1.000
_cell.length_c   1.000
_cell.angle_alpha   90.00
_cell.angle_beta   90.00
_cell.angle_gamma   90.00
#
_symmetry.space_group_name_H-M   'P 1'
#
loop_
_entity.id
_entity.type
_entity.pdbx_description
1 polymer ?
#
loop_
_entity_poly.entity_id
_entity_poly.type
_entity_poly.pdbx_seq_one_letter_code
_entity_poly.pdbx_strand_id
1 'polypeptide(L)'
;MMNRTFVIIAPKLQEFAAPDWEVWFTVKLIHILPSFTAEMLLEVTADVNCTNYHVIVEGIGDVFLEMTSTRRQEITRVLVERLKEFAVQFNSPDCRKDIGSDAEWLDINLGLFSKVANYTDLKELNISGLAALESLSPDQKAELLLDPSTGAIENVTVVKEVLSSILKSRDEEQLEKFFETFVEENITYITNAGVRDAILNLTLAALAPKFPLFQTSDYELWFQINLVVLLASFRPSVLVVIPANLTCDSYDAVLIGLENALAVLPSGIGVELKSSIGELRQAAPEGCTPPRPVGVCEETVVDEVRLCESVNRDGLGSQVPSSDRLCDFGISEYACSSVCIISVLWRPVTLADLQASRKTARPSRRRGSFSSRKSREQVLEVALSALLQHNLRTVQPLSPTFSMHRRGKKSTTSAHKLTACQLRCPLVPGKAETILASSLKGLPFESLTLLSPSQVAELTLSSGALNSTNQIDAVFDRLADGDAFKNVEEFLTTLTAKPEASQ
;
A
#
# COMPACT_ATOMS: atom_id res chain seq x y z
N MET A 1 11.98 20.91 26.67
CA MET A 1 13.29 21.47 26.25
C MET A 1 13.11 22.53 25.17
N MET A 2 12.86 22.16 23.89
CA MET A 2 12.82 23.08 22.73
C MET A 2 12.14 24.44 22.97
N ASN A 3 10.92 24.50 23.52
CA ASN A 3 10.24 25.78 23.76
C ASN A 3 11.03 26.72 24.71
N ARG A 4 11.54 26.21 25.83
CA ARG A 4 12.39 26.99 26.76
C ARG A 4 13.70 27.44 26.10
N THR A 5 14.26 26.63 25.19
CA THR A 5 15.41 27.03 24.35
C THR A 5 15.02 28.16 23.39
N PHE A 6 13.90 28.01 22.68
CA PHE A 6 13.47 28.93 21.64
C PHE A 6 13.22 30.35 22.18
N VAL A 7 12.54 30.46 23.31
CA VAL A 7 12.32 31.75 24.02
C VAL A 7 13.62 32.49 24.36
N ILE A 8 14.74 31.77 24.50
CA ILE A 8 16.06 32.34 24.82
C ILE A 8 16.84 32.70 23.54
N ILE A 9 16.74 31.91 22.46
CA ILE A 9 17.50 32.15 21.22
C ILE A 9 16.77 33.05 20.21
N ALA A 10 15.43 33.07 20.17
CA ALA A 10 14.66 33.81 19.18
C ALA A 10 14.98 35.32 19.16
N PRO A 11 15.10 36.02 20.31
CA PRO A 11 15.52 37.42 20.34
C PRO A 11 16.97 37.68 19.85
N LYS A 12 17.75 36.62 19.60
CA LYS A 12 19.16 36.68 19.15
C LYS A 12 19.36 36.28 17.69
N LEU A 13 18.36 35.72 17.02
CA LEU A 13 18.46 35.31 15.61
C LEU A 13 18.80 36.49 14.67
N GLN A 14 18.32 37.70 14.99
CA GLN A 14 18.62 38.94 14.26
C GLN A 14 20.08 39.43 14.45
N GLU A 15 20.85 38.82 15.37
CA GLU A 15 22.29 39.08 15.57
C GLU A 15 23.19 38.04 14.88
N PHE A 16 22.63 36.95 14.32
CA PHE A 16 23.39 35.81 13.77
C PHE A 16 24.02 36.10 12.40
N ALA A 17 25.31 35.82 12.27
CA ALA A 17 25.97 35.67 10.97
C ALA A 17 25.75 34.25 10.41
N ALA A 18 26.06 34.03 9.12
CA ALA A 18 25.87 32.72 8.47
C ALA A 18 26.49 31.51 9.22
N PRO A 19 27.71 31.59 9.81
CA PRO A 19 28.27 30.49 10.60
C PRO A 19 27.53 30.21 11.91
N ASP A 20 26.81 31.20 12.46
CA ASP A 20 25.98 30.99 13.65
C ASP A 20 24.76 30.13 13.28
N TRP A 21 24.09 30.42 12.16
CA TRP A 21 23.00 29.59 11.65
C TRP A 21 23.43 28.13 11.44
N GLU A 22 24.60 27.92 10.82
CA GLU A 22 25.21 26.61 10.59
C GLU A 22 25.37 25.85 11.93
N VAL A 23 26.14 26.42 12.86
CA VAL A 23 26.44 25.77 14.15
C VAL A 23 25.19 25.62 15.02
N TRP A 24 24.19 26.50 14.93
CA TRP A 24 22.95 26.35 15.71
C TRP A 24 22.03 25.26 15.16
N PHE A 25 21.80 25.17 13.85
CA PHE A 25 20.86 24.21 13.27
C PHE A 25 21.44 22.81 13.04
N THR A 26 22.69 22.68 12.60
CA THR A 26 23.30 21.35 12.34
C THR A 26 23.98 20.73 13.57
N VAL A 27 24.34 21.55 14.58
CA VAL A 27 25.00 21.05 15.81
C VAL A 27 24.17 21.31 17.07
N LYS A 28 24.02 22.56 17.53
CA LYS A 28 23.53 22.84 18.90
C LYS A 28 22.09 22.41 19.14
N LEU A 29 21.21 22.51 18.14
CA LEU A 29 19.79 22.18 18.31
C LEU A 29 19.44 20.72 18.03
N ILE A 30 20.33 19.92 17.42
CA ILE A 30 19.98 18.64 16.77
C ILE A 30 19.12 17.71 17.65
N HIS A 31 19.53 17.43 18.89
CA HIS A 31 18.79 16.54 19.82
C HIS A 31 17.43 17.05 20.30
N ILE A 32 17.05 18.29 19.99
CA ILE A 32 15.78 18.92 20.40
C ILE A 32 14.96 19.45 19.22
N LEU A 33 15.57 19.50 18.04
CA LEU A 33 14.98 19.92 16.78
C LEU A 33 13.80 19.03 16.30
N PRO A 34 13.68 17.72 16.64
CA PRO A 34 12.44 16.96 16.41
C PRO A 34 11.18 17.57 17.05
N SER A 35 11.34 18.40 18.09
CA SER A 35 10.24 19.10 18.76
C SER A 35 10.00 20.52 18.26
N PHE A 36 10.80 21.03 17.32
CA PHE A 36 10.69 22.37 16.73
C PHE A 36 9.33 22.53 16.03
N THR A 37 8.63 23.65 16.21
CA THR A 37 7.24 23.83 15.72
C THR A 37 7.17 24.62 14.42
N ALA A 38 6.05 24.52 13.71
CA ALA A 38 5.76 25.38 12.56
C ALA A 38 5.77 26.88 12.91
N GLU A 39 5.32 27.25 14.12
CA GLU A 39 5.38 28.64 14.61
C GLU A 39 6.84 29.10 14.79
N MET A 40 7.68 28.26 15.40
CA MET A 40 9.11 28.53 15.57
C MET A 40 9.84 28.64 14.23
N LEU A 41 9.49 27.79 13.26
CA LEU A 41 10.02 27.84 11.89
C LEU A 41 9.56 29.10 11.14
N LEU A 42 8.31 29.52 11.31
CA LEU A 42 7.77 30.74 10.71
C LEU A 42 8.49 31.98 11.23
N GLU A 43 8.78 32.05 12.53
CA GLU A 43 9.57 33.13 13.14
C GLU A 43 11.04 33.08 12.67
N VAL A 44 11.67 31.90 12.70
CA VAL A 44 13.07 31.69 12.24
C VAL A 44 13.27 32.05 10.78
N THR A 45 12.29 31.77 9.91
CA THR A 45 12.43 32.00 8.46
C THR A 45 11.95 33.38 7.99
N ALA A 46 11.52 34.27 8.90
CA ALA A 46 10.87 35.53 8.52
C ALA A 46 11.73 36.48 7.67
N ASP A 47 12.98 36.69 8.06
CA ASP A 47 13.90 37.67 7.44
C ASP A 47 15.19 37.02 6.86
N VAL A 48 15.25 35.68 6.78
CA VAL A 48 16.47 34.98 6.35
C VAL A 48 16.64 34.99 4.84
N ASN A 49 17.90 35.09 4.39
CA ASN A 49 18.24 34.87 2.99
C ASN A 49 18.28 33.37 2.65
N CYS A 50 18.31 33.04 1.36
CA CYS A 50 18.33 31.65 0.88
C CYS A 50 19.47 30.80 1.47
N THR A 51 20.67 31.35 1.67
CA THR A 51 21.81 30.60 2.23
C THR A 51 21.55 30.16 3.67
N ASN A 52 21.00 31.06 4.49
CA ASN A 52 20.62 30.71 5.86
C ASN A 52 19.37 29.80 5.88
N TYR A 53 18.43 29.98 4.94
CA TYR A 53 17.27 29.10 4.78
C TYR A 53 17.68 27.66 4.44
N HIS A 54 18.62 27.46 3.52
CA HIS A 54 19.14 26.12 3.16
C HIS A 54 19.74 25.42 4.38
N VAL A 55 20.53 26.12 5.20
CA VAL A 55 21.07 25.61 6.47
C VAL A 55 19.97 25.24 7.48
N ILE A 56 18.89 26.02 7.56
CA ILE A 56 17.72 25.70 8.41
C ILE A 56 17.03 24.43 7.90
N VAL A 57 16.82 24.31 6.59
CA VAL A 57 16.18 23.14 5.93
C VAL A 57 17.02 21.87 6.07
N GLU A 58 18.34 21.97 5.92
CA GLU A 58 19.30 20.89 6.13
C GLU A 58 19.20 20.35 7.56
N GLY A 59 19.37 21.21 8.57
CA GLY A 59 19.32 20.79 9.98
C GLY A 59 17.97 20.18 10.40
N ILE A 60 16.83 20.76 9.98
CA ILE A 60 15.51 20.14 10.25
C ILE A 60 15.25 18.88 9.40
N GLY A 61 15.98 18.71 8.29
CA GLY A 61 15.96 17.55 7.41
C GLY A 61 16.69 16.34 8.00
N ASP A 62 17.84 16.54 8.64
CA ASP A 62 18.59 15.48 9.34
C ASP A 62 17.72 14.76 10.38
N VAL A 63 16.91 15.53 11.13
CA VAL A 63 16.01 15.02 12.18
C VAL A 63 14.61 14.64 11.66
N PHE A 64 14.37 14.63 10.34
CA PHE A 64 13.06 14.37 9.74
C PHE A 64 12.45 13.04 10.22
N LEU A 65 13.25 11.98 10.32
CA LEU A 65 12.77 10.65 10.72
C LEU A 65 12.36 10.57 12.21
N GLU A 66 12.83 11.50 13.04
CA GLU A 66 12.52 11.59 14.47
C GLU A 66 11.27 12.43 14.75
N MET A 67 10.89 13.31 13.82
CA MET A 67 9.62 14.06 13.86
C MET A 67 8.41 13.12 13.71
N THR A 68 7.29 13.47 14.34
CA THR A 68 5.99 12.82 14.09
C THR A 68 5.44 13.17 12.70
N SER A 69 4.57 12.33 12.13
CA SER A 69 3.95 12.60 10.82
C SER A 69 3.25 13.98 10.76
N THR A 70 2.45 14.30 11.79
CA THR A 70 1.81 15.61 11.93
C THR A 70 2.82 16.75 11.95
N ARG A 71 3.96 16.60 12.64
CA ARG A 71 5.01 17.63 12.66
C ARG A 71 5.69 17.78 11.29
N ARG A 72 5.94 16.69 10.56
CA ARG A 72 6.46 16.77 9.18
C ARG A 72 5.49 17.54 8.28
N GLN A 73 4.18 17.30 8.37
CA GLN A 73 3.15 18.03 7.62
C GLN A 73 3.11 19.52 8.01
N GLU A 74 3.09 19.84 9.31
CA GLU A 74 3.15 21.20 9.84
C GLU A 74 4.37 21.99 9.31
N ILE A 75 5.56 21.38 9.36
CA ILE A 75 6.82 21.98 8.89
C ILE A 75 6.83 22.15 7.37
N THR A 76 6.43 21.10 6.61
CA THR A 76 6.40 21.13 5.15
C THR A 76 5.55 22.30 4.63
N ARG A 77 4.37 22.53 5.24
CA ARG A 77 3.51 23.65 4.88
C ARG A 77 4.21 25.00 5.02
N VAL A 78 4.95 25.22 6.11
CA VAL A 78 5.67 26.49 6.33
C VAL A 78 6.84 26.64 5.34
N LEU A 79 7.58 25.57 5.05
CA LEU A 79 8.67 25.62 4.08
C LEU A 79 8.19 25.96 2.67
N VAL A 80 7.10 25.31 2.22
CA VAL A 80 6.54 25.51 0.88
C VAL A 80 5.95 26.92 0.73
N GLU A 81 5.19 27.41 1.70
CA GLU A 81 4.68 28.80 1.67
C GLU A 81 5.82 29.83 1.69
N ARG A 82 6.92 29.58 2.43
CA ARG A 82 8.10 30.46 2.41
C ARG A 82 8.77 30.51 1.04
N LEU A 83 8.84 29.40 0.30
CA LEU A 83 9.37 29.37 -1.07
C LEU A 83 8.49 30.19 -2.03
N LYS A 84 7.16 30.09 -1.90
CA LYS A 84 6.21 30.95 -2.63
C LYS A 84 6.42 32.43 -2.31
N GLU A 85 6.70 32.78 -1.06
CA GLU A 85 7.02 34.16 -0.66
C GLU A 85 8.36 34.67 -1.23
N PHE A 86 9.42 33.85 -1.22
CA PHE A 86 10.73 34.26 -1.73
C PHE A 86 10.69 34.68 -3.21
N ALA A 87 9.91 33.96 -4.02
CA ALA A 87 9.67 34.30 -5.43
C ALA A 87 9.05 35.69 -5.62
N VAL A 88 8.21 36.14 -4.67
CA VAL A 88 7.54 37.45 -4.71
C VAL A 88 8.42 38.57 -4.14
N GLN A 89 9.08 38.35 -3.00
CA GLN A 89 9.73 39.43 -2.25
C GLN A 89 11.03 39.93 -2.88
N PHE A 90 11.88 39.04 -3.40
CA PHE A 90 13.27 39.38 -3.71
C PHE A 90 13.57 39.65 -5.20
N ASN A 91 12.67 39.25 -6.12
CA ASN A 91 12.97 39.12 -7.56
C ASN A 91 14.24 38.27 -7.87
N SER A 92 14.73 37.53 -6.87
CA SER A 92 15.71 36.46 -7.04
C SER A 92 14.94 35.23 -7.51
N PRO A 93 15.47 34.42 -8.43
CA PRO A 93 14.83 33.16 -8.78
C PRO A 93 14.84 32.25 -7.54
N ASP A 94 13.66 32.03 -6.97
CA ASP A 94 13.18 30.92 -6.12
C ASP A 94 14.18 30.27 -5.13
N CYS A 95 15.16 30.97 -4.56
CA CYS A 95 16.34 30.32 -3.92
C CYS A 95 17.03 29.26 -4.81
N ARG A 96 17.03 29.55 -6.12
CA ARG A 96 17.48 28.75 -7.27
C ARG A 96 18.76 29.29 -7.91
N LYS A 97 19.30 30.38 -7.37
CA LYS A 97 20.58 30.96 -7.79
C LYS A 97 21.69 29.92 -7.61
N ASP A 98 22.52 29.77 -8.64
CA ASP A 98 23.65 28.82 -8.72
C ASP A 98 23.26 27.32 -8.65
N ILE A 99 21.96 26.98 -8.73
CA ILE A 99 21.44 25.60 -8.83
C ILE A 99 21.17 25.24 -10.30
N GLY A 100 21.53 24.03 -10.73
CA GLY A 100 21.55 23.60 -12.13
C GLY A 100 20.32 22.82 -12.61
N SER A 101 19.50 22.27 -11.71
CA SER A 101 18.31 21.47 -12.10
C SER A 101 17.16 21.55 -11.10
N ASP A 102 15.95 21.24 -11.55
CA ASP A 102 14.74 21.27 -10.71
C ASP A 102 14.72 20.16 -9.64
N ALA A 103 15.40 19.03 -9.88
CA ALA A 103 15.58 17.97 -8.89
C ALA A 103 16.49 18.41 -7.74
N GLU A 104 17.66 18.95 -8.10
CA GLU A 104 18.64 19.55 -7.17
C GLU A 104 18.03 20.73 -6.41
N TRP A 105 17.21 21.55 -7.07
CA TRP A 105 16.47 22.62 -6.43
C TRP A 105 15.49 22.12 -5.37
N LEU A 106 14.68 21.10 -5.71
CA LEU A 106 13.68 20.55 -4.81
C LEU A 106 14.34 19.82 -3.61
N ASP A 107 15.47 19.17 -3.84
CA ASP A 107 16.27 18.51 -2.80
C ASP A 107 16.92 19.54 -1.85
N ILE A 108 17.54 20.60 -2.36
CA ILE A 108 18.17 21.65 -1.53
C ILE A 108 17.12 22.49 -0.76
N ASN A 109 15.96 22.77 -1.35
CA ASN A 109 14.96 23.67 -0.75
C ASN A 109 13.91 22.95 0.10
N LEU A 110 13.67 21.64 -0.09
CA LEU A 110 12.70 20.87 0.69
C LEU A 110 13.18 19.47 1.14
N GLY A 111 14.24 18.90 0.56
CA GLY A 111 14.77 17.58 0.93
C GLY A 111 13.68 16.52 1.08
N LEU A 112 13.65 15.81 2.22
CA LEU A 112 12.62 14.80 2.52
C LEU A 112 11.20 15.39 2.69
N PHE A 113 11.05 16.68 3.01
CA PHE A 113 9.74 17.35 3.10
C PHE A 113 9.07 17.50 1.72
N SER A 114 9.84 17.45 0.61
CA SER A 114 9.26 17.42 -0.74
C SER A 114 8.26 16.26 -0.91
N LYS A 115 8.54 15.10 -0.31
CA LYS A 115 7.70 13.88 -0.34
C LYS A 115 6.52 13.91 0.63
N VAL A 116 6.33 15.01 1.37
CA VAL A 116 5.24 15.25 2.32
C VAL A 116 4.33 16.41 1.87
N ALA A 117 4.76 17.19 0.87
CA ALA A 117 3.98 18.29 0.31
C ALA A 117 2.82 17.78 -0.56
N ASN A 118 1.75 18.58 -0.72
CA ASN A 118 0.74 18.29 -1.74
C ASN A 118 1.34 18.56 -3.13
N TYR A 119 1.07 17.71 -4.13
CA TYR A 119 1.56 17.96 -5.49
C TYR A 119 1.06 19.32 -6.05
N THR A 120 -0.18 19.70 -5.70
CA THR A 120 -0.74 21.02 -6.07
C THR A 120 0.10 22.19 -5.54
N ASP A 121 0.65 22.11 -4.32
CA ASP A 121 1.51 23.15 -3.77
C ASP A 121 2.91 23.15 -4.43
N LEU A 122 3.47 21.97 -4.72
CA LEU A 122 4.74 21.84 -5.45
C LEU A 122 4.65 22.41 -6.87
N LYS A 123 3.49 22.28 -7.53
CA LYS A 123 3.22 22.81 -8.86
C LYS A 123 3.28 24.34 -8.92
N GLU A 124 2.99 25.03 -7.81
CA GLU A 124 3.11 26.49 -7.72
C GLU A 124 4.57 26.97 -7.62
N LEU A 125 5.52 26.08 -7.30
CA LEU A 125 6.96 26.39 -7.14
C LEU A 125 7.73 26.47 -8.47
N ASN A 126 7.05 26.51 -9.63
CA ASN A 126 7.67 26.67 -10.95
C ASN A 126 8.79 25.63 -11.25
N ILE A 127 8.53 24.37 -10.92
CA ILE A 127 9.39 23.21 -11.19
C ILE A 127 8.76 22.25 -12.19
N SER A 128 9.59 21.61 -13.01
CA SER A 128 9.20 20.44 -13.80
C SER A 128 9.19 19.20 -12.92
N GLY A 129 8.00 18.75 -12.50
CA GLY A 129 7.84 17.50 -11.74
C GLY A 129 8.40 16.26 -12.45
N LEU A 130 8.49 16.29 -13.80
CA LEU A 130 9.16 15.25 -14.59
C LEU A 130 10.69 15.28 -14.46
N ALA A 131 11.30 16.47 -14.32
CA ALA A 131 12.72 16.57 -14.03
C ALA A 131 13.05 16.15 -12.59
N ALA A 132 12.10 16.30 -11.66
CA ALA A 132 12.27 16.06 -10.22
C ALA A 132 11.73 14.69 -9.72
N LEU A 133 11.46 13.72 -10.61
CA LEU A 133 10.75 12.47 -10.26
C LEU A 133 11.37 11.66 -9.11
N GLU A 134 12.68 11.63 -8.93
CA GLU A 134 13.29 10.87 -7.82
C GLU A 134 13.05 11.53 -6.44
N SER A 135 12.71 12.83 -6.44
CA SER A 135 12.35 13.62 -5.26
C SER A 135 10.85 13.59 -4.94
N LEU A 136 9.98 13.05 -5.82
CA LEU A 136 8.54 12.92 -5.55
C LEU A 136 8.18 11.61 -4.83
N SER A 137 7.06 11.61 -4.09
CA SER A 137 6.43 10.41 -3.53
C SER A 137 5.68 9.58 -4.60
N PRO A 138 5.26 8.33 -4.33
CA PRO A 138 4.40 7.56 -5.23
C PRO A 138 3.09 8.28 -5.56
N ASP A 139 2.48 8.86 -4.54
CA ASP A 139 1.19 9.54 -4.53
C ASP A 139 1.25 10.76 -5.47
N GLN A 140 2.27 11.62 -5.28
CA GLN A 140 2.56 12.76 -6.14
C GLN A 140 2.87 12.37 -7.60
N LYS A 141 3.41 11.16 -7.83
CA LYS A 141 3.64 10.62 -9.18
C LYS A 141 2.34 10.16 -9.85
N ALA A 142 1.36 9.69 -9.08
CA ALA A 142 0.02 9.45 -9.59
C ALA A 142 -0.68 10.77 -9.92
N GLU A 143 -0.68 11.74 -8.99
CA GLU A 143 -1.21 13.11 -9.23
C GLU A 143 -0.59 13.74 -10.48
N LEU A 144 0.74 13.67 -10.66
CA LEU A 144 1.44 14.20 -11.83
C LEU A 144 0.98 13.59 -13.15
N LEU A 145 0.72 12.27 -13.17
CA LEU A 145 0.20 11.61 -14.37
C LEU A 145 -1.23 12.04 -14.67
N LEU A 146 -2.08 12.07 -13.63
CA LEU A 146 -3.52 12.33 -13.73
C LEU A 146 -3.83 13.80 -14.03
N ASP A 147 -2.97 14.75 -13.63
CA ASP A 147 -3.10 16.18 -13.90
C ASP A 147 -3.27 16.49 -15.41
N PRO A 148 -4.45 16.95 -15.86
CA PRO A 148 -4.71 17.19 -17.28
C PRO A 148 -3.81 18.26 -17.91
N SER A 149 -3.17 19.12 -17.10
CA SER A 149 -2.28 20.17 -17.60
C SER A 149 -0.86 19.70 -17.90
N THR A 150 -0.44 18.52 -17.42
CA THR A 150 0.84 17.90 -17.81
C THR A 150 0.71 17.15 -19.15
N GLY A 151 -0.49 16.66 -19.47
CA GLY A 151 -0.72 15.74 -20.58
C GLY A 151 -0.03 14.38 -20.43
N ALA A 152 0.47 14.06 -19.23
CA ALA A 152 1.36 12.92 -19.01
C ALA A 152 0.66 11.57 -19.21
N ILE A 153 -0.60 11.41 -18.77
CA ILE A 153 -1.40 10.19 -18.97
C ILE A 153 -1.71 9.86 -20.46
N GLU A 154 -1.44 10.77 -21.40
CA GLU A 154 -1.55 10.51 -22.84
C GLU A 154 -0.19 10.13 -23.48
N ASN A 155 0.92 10.25 -22.74
CA ASN A 155 2.27 10.08 -23.26
C ASN A 155 2.92 8.76 -22.76
N VAL A 156 2.96 7.77 -23.65
CA VAL A 156 3.54 6.42 -23.40
C VAL A 156 4.98 6.46 -22.90
N THR A 157 5.79 7.45 -23.30
CA THR A 157 7.19 7.58 -22.85
C THR A 157 7.24 8.06 -21.41
N VAL A 158 6.51 9.14 -21.09
CA VAL A 158 6.46 9.73 -19.75
C VAL A 158 5.89 8.74 -18.73
N VAL A 159 4.79 8.07 -19.05
CA VAL A 159 4.19 7.07 -18.16
C VAL A 159 5.16 5.92 -17.85
N LYS A 160 5.92 5.45 -18.84
CA LYS A 160 6.96 4.43 -18.62
C LYS A 160 8.09 4.95 -17.74
N GLU A 161 8.49 6.21 -17.88
CA GLU A 161 9.52 6.85 -17.06
C GLU A 161 9.07 6.99 -15.59
N VAL A 162 7.84 7.48 -15.37
CA VAL A 162 7.25 7.61 -14.02
C VAL A 162 7.14 6.24 -13.34
N LEU A 163 6.53 5.24 -13.98
CA LEU A 163 6.45 3.89 -13.40
C LEU A 163 7.84 3.27 -13.20
N SER A 164 8.79 3.50 -14.12
CA SER A 164 10.16 3.01 -13.93
C SER A 164 10.84 3.67 -12.72
N SER A 165 10.56 4.94 -12.41
CA SER A 165 11.09 5.58 -11.20
C SER A 165 10.57 4.93 -9.90
N ILE A 166 9.33 4.43 -9.91
CA ILE A 166 8.74 3.71 -8.78
C ILE A 166 9.37 2.31 -8.67
N LEU A 167 9.46 1.58 -9.79
CA LEU A 167 10.01 0.23 -9.86
C LEU A 167 11.55 0.14 -9.71
N LYS A 168 12.27 1.27 -9.65
CA LYS A 168 13.67 1.34 -9.20
C LYS A 168 13.84 1.09 -7.70
N SER A 169 12.81 1.34 -6.90
CA SER A 169 12.91 1.32 -5.45
C SER A 169 13.14 -0.10 -4.90
N ARG A 170 13.74 -0.18 -3.72
CA ARG A 170 13.78 -1.40 -2.89
C ARG A 170 12.64 -1.48 -1.89
N ASP A 171 11.92 -0.39 -1.67
CA ASP A 171 10.68 -0.41 -0.92
C ASP A 171 9.58 -0.98 -1.83
N GLU A 172 9.08 -2.15 -1.45
CA GLU A 172 8.06 -2.89 -2.20
C GLU A 172 6.66 -2.29 -2.11
N GLU A 173 6.40 -1.40 -1.15
CA GLU A 173 5.13 -0.70 -0.93
C GLU A 173 4.93 0.48 -1.90
N GLN A 174 6.00 0.96 -2.56
CA GLN A 174 5.95 2.14 -3.44
C GLN A 174 5.00 1.96 -4.63
N LEU A 175 4.86 0.74 -5.14
CA LEU A 175 3.92 0.44 -6.23
C LEU A 175 2.46 0.44 -5.75
N GLU A 176 2.22 0.03 -4.51
CA GLU A 176 0.88 -0.02 -3.91
C GLU A 176 0.37 1.41 -3.64
N LYS A 177 1.18 2.24 -2.97
CA LYS A 177 0.88 3.65 -2.67
C LYS A 177 0.61 4.49 -3.93
N PHE A 178 1.39 4.28 -5.00
CA PHE A 178 1.08 4.88 -6.30
C PHE A 178 -0.32 4.47 -6.78
N PHE A 179 -0.68 3.19 -6.67
CA PHE A 179 -1.97 2.70 -7.14
C PHE A 179 -3.15 3.11 -6.24
N GLU A 180 -2.96 3.33 -4.94
CA GLU A 180 -3.97 3.92 -4.05
C GLU A 180 -4.46 5.27 -4.62
N THR A 181 -3.54 6.24 -4.81
CA THR A 181 -3.89 7.54 -5.41
C THR A 181 -4.30 7.44 -6.88
N PHE A 182 -3.70 6.53 -7.66
CA PHE A 182 -3.94 6.45 -9.11
C PHE A 182 -5.37 6.03 -9.50
N VAL A 183 -6.13 5.42 -8.60
CA VAL A 183 -7.52 4.98 -8.86
C VAL A 183 -8.60 5.84 -8.20
N GLU A 184 -8.26 6.80 -7.32
CA GLU A 184 -9.25 7.64 -6.63
C GLU A 184 -9.97 8.64 -7.54
N GLU A 185 -9.37 9.05 -8.67
CA GLU A 185 -9.92 10.03 -9.64
C GLU A 185 -11.16 9.55 -10.44
N ASN A 186 -11.85 8.48 -10.00
CA ASN A 186 -13.08 7.95 -10.59
C ASN A 186 -13.00 7.61 -12.10
N ILE A 187 -11.79 7.44 -12.65
CA ILE A 187 -11.57 7.03 -14.04
C ILE A 187 -12.04 5.58 -14.21
N THR A 188 -12.99 5.33 -15.10
CA THR A 188 -13.50 3.96 -15.33
C THR A 188 -12.53 3.10 -16.15
N TYR A 189 -11.83 3.70 -17.11
CA TYR A 189 -10.71 3.10 -17.84
C TYR A 189 -9.85 4.19 -18.50
N ILE A 190 -8.55 3.93 -18.64
CA ILE A 190 -7.67 4.80 -19.44
C ILE A 190 -8.04 4.65 -20.91
N THR A 191 -8.38 5.74 -21.59
CA THR A 191 -8.76 5.74 -23.03
C THR A 191 -7.61 5.28 -23.93
N ASN A 192 -6.43 5.88 -23.75
CA ASN A 192 -5.23 5.66 -24.55
C ASN A 192 -4.70 4.23 -24.38
N ALA A 193 -4.95 3.38 -25.39
CA ALA A 193 -4.55 1.98 -25.37
C ALA A 193 -3.02 1.78 -25.30
N GLY A 194 -2.21 2.69 -25.86
CA GLY A 194 -0.75 2.58 -25.80
C GLY A 194 -0.20 2.84 -24.40
N VAL A 195 -0.82 3.76 -23.66
CA VAL A 195 -0.52 4.03 -22.25
C VAL A 195 -1.03 2.89 -21.37
N ARG A 196 -2.30 2.48 -21.56
CA ARG A 196 -2.94 1.43 -20.77
C ARG A 196 -2.21 0.07 -20.91
N ASP A 197 -1.81 -0.30 -22.13
CA ASP A 197 -0.96 -1.48 -22.39
C ASP A 197 0.41 -1.35 -21.67
N ALA A 198 1.00 -0.14 -21.62
CA ALA A 198 2.29 0.08 -21.00
C ALA A 198 2.25 0.01 -19.46
N ILE A 199 1.25 0.62 -18.81
CA ILE A 199 1.06 0.54 -17.36
C ILE A 199 0.78 -0.91 -16.97
N LEU A 200 -0.20 -1.56 -17.62
CA LEU A 200 -0.57 -2.94 -17.31
C LEU A 200 0.64 -3.90 -17.41
N ASN A 201 1.44 -3.77 -18.45
CA ASN A 201 2.62 -4.62 -18.64
C ASN A 201 3.73 -4.36 -17.61
N LEU A 202 4.01 -3.10 -17.25
CA LEU A 202 4.99 -2.77 -16.22
C LEU A 202 4.55 -3.24 -14.82
N THR A 203 3.30 -2.98 -14.46
CA THR A 203 2.72 -3.42 -13.18
C THR A 203 2.70 -4.95 -13.09
N LEU A 204 2.20 -5.66 -14.11
CA LEU A 204 2.18 -7.12 -14.10
C LEU A 204 3.58 -7.75 -14.11
N ALA A 205 4.58 -7.13 -14.75
CA ALA A 205 5.97 -7.58 -14.67
C ALA A 205 6.56 -7.45 -13.25
N ALA A 206 6.13 -6.44 -12.48
CA ALA A 206 6.52 -6.25 -11.09
C ALA A 206 5.76 -7.16 -10.10
N LEU A 207 4.50 -7.49 -10.41
CA LEU A 207 3.64 -8.35 -9.56
C LEU A 207 3.83 -9.86 -9.84
N ALA A 208 4.20 -10.27 -11.05
CA ALA A 208 4.35 -11.68 -11.41
C ALA A 208 5.29 -12.50 -10.47
N PRO A 209 6.41 -11.96 -9.96
CA PRO A 209 7.22 -12.64 -8.95
C PRO A 209 6.54 -12.76 -7.58
N LYS A 210 5.58 -11.87 -7.26
CA LYS A 210 4.87 -11.83 -5.98
C LYS A 210 3.60 -12.69 -5.94
N PHE A 211 2.94 -12.90 -7.08
CA PHE A 211 1.71 -13.71 -7.18
C PHE A 211 1.78 -15.09 -6.47
N PRO A 212 2.90 -15.86 -6.45
CA PRO A 212 2.99 -17.10 -5.68
C PRO A 212 2.94 -16.95 -4.14
N LEU A 213 3.06 -15.72 -3.62
CA LEU A 213 3.02 -15.37 -2.20
C LEU A 213 1.68 -14.74 -1.79
N PHE A 214 0.91 -14.23 -2.76
CA PHE A 214 -0.36 -13.52 -2.56
C PHE A 214 -1.41 -14.38 -1.86
N GLN A 215 -2.09 -13.78 -0.87
CA GLN A 215 -3.34 -14.26 -0.30
C GLN A 215 -4.54 -13.80 -1.15
N THR A 216 -5.74 -14.31 -0.87
CA THR A 216 -6.97 -13.92 -1.59
C THR A 216 -7.19 -12.41 -1.58
N SER A 217 -6.97 -11.76 -0.42
CA SER A 217 -7.05 -10.30 -0.26
C SER A 217 -6.22 -9.50 -1.26
N ASP A 218 -5.08 -10.06 -1.66
CA ASP A 218 -4.10 -9.37 -2.49
C ASP A 218 -4.53 -9.49 -3.96
N TYR A 219 -5.18 -10.60 -4.33
CA TYR A 219 -5.87 -10.73 -5.62
C TYR A 219 -7.14 -9.86 -5.68
N GLU A 220 -7.88 -9.72 -4.57
CA GLU A 220 -9.02 -8.79 -4.48
C GLU A 220 -8.56 -7.34 -4.68
N LEU A 221 -7.57 -6.88 -3.92
CA LEU A 221 -6.97 -5.55 -4.05
C LEU A 221 -6.46 -5.29 -5.47
N TRP A 222 -5.60 -6.18 -6.01
CA TRP A 222 -4.99 -5.92 -7.31
C TRP A 222 -5.98 -6.04 -8.47
N PHE A 223 -6.86 -7.04 -8.52
CA PHE A 223 -7.75 -7.24 -9.68
C PHE A 223 -9.10 -6.53 -9.58
N GLN A 224 -9.60 -6.22 -8.38
CA GLN A 224 -10.91 -5.56 -8.19
C GLN A 224 -10.81 -4.07 -7.83
N ILE A 225 -9.62 -3.57 -7.50
CA ILE A 225 -9.35 -2.15 -7.23
C ILE A 225 -8.25 -1.64 -8.18
N ASN A 226 -6.98 -1.95 -7.90
CA ASN A 226 -5.82 -1.25 -8.47
C ASN A 226 -5.71 -1.38 -10.01
N LEU A 227 -5.96 -2.56 -10.57
CA LEU A 227 -5.83 -2.80 -12.01
C LEU A 227 -7.07 -2.43 -12.84
N VAL A 228 -8.22 -2.11 -12.23
CA VAL A 228 -9.53 -2.02 -12.93
C VAL A 228 -9.47 -1.10 -14.14
N VAL A 229 -8.86 0.09 -13.98
CA VAL A 229 -8.72 1.11 -15.04
C VAL A 229 -7.85 0.66 -16.23
N LEU A 230 -7.14 -0.45 -16.06
CA LEU A 230 -6.21 -1.07 -17.01
C LEU A 230 -6.77 -2.34 -17.67
N LEU A 231 -7.74 -3.02 -17.06
CA LEU A 231 -8.21 -4.36 -17.48
C LEU A 231 -8.81 -4.42 -18.89
N ALA A 232 -9.19 -3.27 -19.47
CA ALA A 232 -9.51 -3.16 -20.91
C ALA A 232 -8.36 -3.55 -21.85
N SER A 233 -7.12 -3.63 -21.36
CA SER A 233 -5.95 -4.16 -22.09
C SER A 233 -5.56 -5.60 -21.71
N PHE A 234 -6.34 -6.28 -20.86
CA PHE A 234 -6.05 -7.64 -20.44
C PHE A 234 -6.45 -8.66 -21.53
N ARG A 235 -5.57 -8.87 -22.51
CA ARG A 235 -5.72 -9.80 -23.65
C ARG A 235 -5.34 -11.23 -23.27
N PRO A 236 -5.74 -12.27 -24.02
CA PRO A 236 -5.39 -13.67 -23.71
C PRO A 236 -3.89 -13.93 -23.53
N SER A 237 -3.03 -13.23 -24.28
CA SER A 237 -1.57 -13.29 -24.13
C SER A 237 -1.05 -12.87 -22.75
N VAL A 238 -1.85 -12.14 -21.96
CA VAL A 238 -1.51 -11.68 -20.62
C VAL A 238 -1.79 -12.76 -19.56
N LEU A 239 -2.71 -13.70 -19.81
CA LEU A 239 -3.06 -14.77 -18.86
C LEU A 239 -1.85 -15.60 -18.40
N VAL A 240 -0.77 -15.66 -19.19
CA VAL A 240 0.47 -16.36 -18.87
C VAL A 240 1.17 -15.86 -17.59
N VAL A 241 0.88 -14.64 -17.11
CA VAL A 241 1.43 -14.15 -15.82
C VAL A 241 0.64 -14.63 -14.61
N ILE A 242 -0.60 -15.11 -14.80
CA ILE A 242 -1.46 -15.59 -13.70
C ILE A 242 -1.00 -17.01 -13.31
N PRO A 243 -0.77 -17.31 -12.01
CA PRO A 243 -0.40 -18.66 -11.60
C PRO A 243 -1.48 -19.69 -11.95
N ALA A 244 -1.08 -20.83 -12.52
CA ALA A 244 -2.01 -21.93 -12.81
C ALA A 244 -2.51 -22.69 -11.57
N ASN A 245 -1.95 -22.41 -10.39
CA ASN A 245 -2.17 -23.16 -9.15
C ASN A 245 -2.68 -22.24 -8.02
N LEU A 246 -3.69 -21.42 -8.33
CA LEU A 246 -4.40 -20.59 -7.36
C LEU A 246 -5.35 -21.44 -6.49
N THR A 247 -5.69 -20.93 -5.30
CA THR A 247 -6.88 -21.35 -4.57
C THR A 247 -8.14 -20.94 -5.33
N CYS A 248 -9.27 -21.57 -5.07
CA CYS A 248 -10.53 -21.21 -5.73
C CYS A 248 -10.94 -19.77 -5.39
N ASP A 249 -10.73 -19.35 -4.14
CA ASP A 249 -11.06 -17.99 -3.69
C ASP A 249 -10.20 -16.93 -4.43
N SER A 250 -8.88 -17.15 -4.56
CA SER A 250 -8.01 -16.25 -5.34
C SER A 250 -8.32 -16.25 -6.83
N TYR A 251 -8.71 -17.40 -7.39
CA TYR A 251 -9.10 -17.53 -8.80
C TYR A 251 -10.44 -16.82 -9.08
N ASP A 252 -11.44 -16.99 -8.21
CA ASP A 252 -12.70 -16.26 -8.31
C ASP A 252 -12.49 -14.76 -8.04
N ALA A 253 -11.58 -14.35 -7.16
CA ALA A 253 -11.23 -12.94 -6.96
C ALA A 253 -10.66 -12.29 -8.24
N VAL A 254 -9.81 -12.99 -9.00
CA VAL A 254 -9.35 -12.55 -10.33
C VAL A 254 -10.51 -12.48 -11.33
N LEU A 255 -11.35 -13.52 -11.41
CA LEU A 255 -12.50 -13.54 -12.31
C LEU A 255 -13.49 -12.41 -12.02
N ILE A 256 -13.78 -12.12 -10.75
CA ILE A 256 -14.67 -11.03 -10.33
C ILE A 256 -14.11 -9.68 -10.78
N GLY A 257 -12.80 -9.44 -10.63
CA GLY A 257 -12.15 -8.23 -11.13
C GLY A 257 -12.30 -8.04 -12.63
N LEU A 258 -12.00 -9.09 -13.41
CA LEU A 258 -12.14 -9.08 -14.87
C LEU A 258 -13.61 -8.90 -15.30
N GLU A 259 -14.57 -9.56 -14.63
CA GLU A 259 -16.00 -9.50 -14.95
C GLU A 259 -16.62 -8.14 -14.56
N ASN A 260 -16.22 -7.55 -13.42
CA ASN A 260 -16.63 -6.21 -13.01
C ASN A 260 -16.11 -5.13 -13.98
N ALA A 261 -14.83 -5.21 -14.36
CA ALA A 261 -14.25 -4.29 -15.34
C ALA A 261 -14.94 -4.42 -16.71
N LEU A 262 -15.24 -5.65 -17.17
CA LEU A 262 -15.97 -5.84 -18.42
C LEU A 262 -17.38 -5.22 -18.38
N ALA A 263 -18.07 -5.24 -17.24
CA ALA A 263 -19.43 -4.73 -17.09
C ALA A 263 -19.54 -3.19 -17.22
N VAL A 264 -18.45 -2.45 -16.97
CA VAL A 264 -18.43 -0.97 -17.06
C VAL A 264 -17.80 -0.42 -18.35
N LEU A 265 -17.24 -1.28 -19.21
CA LEU A 265 -16.54 -0.84 -20.42
C LEU A 265 -17.50 -0.51 -21.59
N PRO A 266 -17.19 0.51 -22.41
CA PRO A 266 -17.96 0.82 -23.61
C PRO A 266 -17.99 -0.32 -24.63
N SER A 267 -19.12 -0.42 -25.36
CA SER A 267 -19.35 -1.39 -26.43
C SER A 267 -18.19 -1.44 -27.43
N GLY A 268 -17.59 -2.62 -27.57
CA GLY A 268 -16.47 -2.88 -28.48
C GLY A 268 -15.06 -2.71 -27.88
N ILE A 269 -14.92 -2.10 -26.70
CA ILE A 269 -13.62 -2.01 -26.00
C ILE A 269 -13.26 -3.33 -25.31
N GLY A 270 -14.22 -3.91 -24.57
CA GLY A 270 -14.00 -5.12 -23.76
C GLY A 270 -13.90 -6.45 -24.53
N VAL A 271 -13.64 -6.45 -25.84
CA VAL A 271 -13.62 -7.68 -26.67
C VAL A 271 -12.50 -8.63 -26.26
N GLU A 272 -11.27 -8.12 -26.14
CA GLU A 272 -10.11 -8.90 -25.68
C GLU A 272 -10.31 -9.42 -24.25
N LEU A 273 -10.86 -8.58 -23.36
CA LEU A 273 -11.18 -8.94 -21.98
C LEU A 273 -12.25 -10.04 -21.90
N LYS A 274 -13.31 -10.00 -22.73
CA LYS A 274 -14.30 -11.10 -22.83
C LYS A 274 -13.63 -12.40 -23.31
N SER A 275 -12.64 -12.34 -24.21
CA SER A 275 -11.86 -13.52 -24.60
C SER A 275 -11.03 -14.08 -23.44
N SER A 276 -10.30 -13.22 -22.72
CA SER A 276 -9.49 -13.60 -21.56
C SER A 276 -10.32 -14.27 -20.45
N ILE A 277 -11.50 -13.73 -20.15
CA ILE A 277 -12.46 -14.34 -19.21
C ILE A 277 -12.94 -15.70 -19.74
N GLY A 278 -13.23 -15.79 -21.04
CA GLY A 278 -13.63 -17.04 -21.69
C GLY A 278 -12.55 -18.14 -21.64
N GLU A 279 -11.29 -17.78 -21.77
CA GLU A 279 -10.14 -18.70 -21.65
C GLU A 279 -9.84 -19.06 -20.20
N LEU A 280 -9.83 -18.09 -19.27
CA LEU A 280 -9.61 -18.35 -17.85
C LEU A 280 -10.66 -19.31 -17.27
N ARG A 281 -11.94 -19.13 -17.64
CA ARG A 281 -13.04 -20.07 -17.30
C ARG A 281 -12.86 -21.50 -17.85
N GLN A 282 -12.07 -21.69 -18.91
CA GLN A 282 -11.72 -23.01 -19.45
C GLN A 282 -10.48 -23.62 -18.78
N ALA A 283 -9.67 -22.80 -18.09
CA ALA A 283 -8.42 -23.16 -17.42
C ALA A 283 -8.53 -23.11 -15.88
N ALA A 284 -9.74 -23.29 -15.32
CA ALA A 284 -10.00 -23.28 -13.88
C ALA A 284 -9.15 -24.33 -13.13
N PRO A 285 -8.58 -24.02 -11.95
CA PRO A 285 -7.80 -24.98 -11.16
C PRO A 285 -8.63 -26.20 -10.73
N GLU A 286 -7.97 -27.34 -10.49
CA GLU A 286 -8.66 -28.58 -10.11
C GLU A 286 -9.43 -28.43 -8.79
N GLY A 287 -10.70 -28.81 -8.79
CA GLY A 287 -11.63 -28.61 -7.67
C GLY A 287 -12.36 -27.27 -7.69
N CYS A 288 -11.85 -26.25 -8.41
CA CYS A 288 -12.47 -24.95 -8.56
C CYS A 288 -13.55 -24.94 -9.67
N THR A 289 -14.51 -25.86 -9.56
CA THR A 289 -15.78 -25.78 -10.30
C THR A 289 -16.71 -24.83 -9.56
N PRO A 290 -16.93 -23.59 -10.05
CA PRO A 290 -17.75 -22.63 -9.32
C PRO A 290 -19.23 -23.04 -9.37
N PRO A 291 -20.05 -22.67 -8.37
CA PRO A 291 -21.51 -22.82 -8.42
C PRO A 291 -22.17 -21.80 -9.35
N ARG A 292 -21.65 -21.64 -10.58
CA ARG A 292 -22.27 -20.82 -11.63
C ARG A 292 -23.46 -21.60 -12.23
N PRO A 293 -24.59 -20.94 -12.53
CA PRO A 293 -25.85 -21.62 -12.83
C PRO A 293 -25.77 -22.45 -14.11
N VAL A 294 -26.04 -23.74 -14.00
CA VAL A 294 -26.18 -24.65 -15.14
C VAL A 294 -27.44 -24.27 -15.92
N GLY A 295 -27.26 -23.60 -17.07
CA GLY A 295 -28.34 -23.36 -18.02
C GLY A 295 -28.87 -21.93 -18.14
N VAL A 296 -28.04 -20.90 -17.93
CA VAL A 296 -28.29 -19.60 -18.59
C VAL A 296 -27.64 -19.65 -19.98
N CYS A 297 -28.44 -19.87 -21.01
CA CYS A 297 -28.02 -19.61 -22.39
C CYS A 297 -27.84 -18.08 -22.58
N GLU A 298 -26.86 -17.64 -23.38
CA GLU A 298 -26.94 -16.28 -23.94
C GLU A 298 -28.24 -16.21 -24.77
N GLU A 299 -29.06 -15.16 -24.58
CA GLU A 299 -30.27 -14.96 -25.37
C GLU A 299 -29.91 -14.64 -26.83
N THR A 300 -29.80 -15.68 -27.66
CA THR A 300 -29.76 -15.51 -29.11
C THR A 300 -31.10 -14.94 -29.55
N VAL A 301 -31.13 -13.67 -29.98
CA VAL A 301 -32.31 -13.03 -30.55
C VAL A 301 -32.64 -13.72 -31.88
N VAL A 302 -33.53 -14.71 -31.83
CA VAL A 302 -34.00 -15.48 -32.97
C VAL A 302 -35.40 -15.02 -33.35
N ASP A 303 -35.58 -14.74 -34.64
CA ASP A 303 -36.90 -14.49 -35.23
C ASP A 303 -37.71 -15.80 -35.23
N GLU A 304 -38.54 -15.98 -34.20
CA GLU A 304 -39.41 -17.17 -34.05
C GLU A 304 -40.35 -17.36 -35.23
N VAL A 305 -40.79 -16.27 -35.87
CA VAL A 305 -41.71 -16.33 -37.02
C VAL A 305 -41.00 -17.01 -38.19
N ARG A 306 -39.76 -16.58 -38.51
CA ARG A 306 -38.92 -17.22 -39.53
C ARG A 306 -38.41 -18.60 -39.14
N LEU A 307 -38.17 -18.86 -37.85
CA LEU A 307 -37.72 -20.18 -37.38
C LEU A 307 -38.82 -21.23 -37.57
N CYS A 308 -40.07 -20.87 -37.28
CA CYS A 308 -41.20 -21.79 -37.24
C CYS A 308 -42.07 -21.78 -38.51
N GLU A 309 -41.78 -20.93 -39.49
CA GLU A 309 -42.57 -20.73 -40.73
C GLU A 309 -42.84 -22.03 -41.52
N SER A 310 -41.93 -23.00 -41.46
CA SER A 310 -42.03 -24.29 -42.17
C SER A 310 -42.30 -25.50 -41.26
N VAL A 311 -42.61 -25.28 -39.98
CA VAL A 311 -42.75 -26.34 -38.97
C VAL A 311 -44.23 -26.62 -38.67
N ASN A 312 -44.65 -27.88 -38.82
CA ASN A 312 -46.05 -28.28 -38.61
C ASN A 312 -46.42 -28.36 -37.13
N ARG A 313 -46.83 -27.22 -36.55
CA ARG A 313 -47.14 -27.05 -35.11
C ARG A 313 -48.17 -28.06 -34.57
N ASP A 314 -49.13 -28.50 -35.39
CA ASP A 314 -50.19 -29.42 -34.98
C ASP A 314 -49.76 -30.90 -34.95
N GLY A 315 -48.56 -31.24 -35.44
CA GLY A 315 -48.04 -32.61 -35.42
C GLY A 315 -47.78 -33.14 -34.01
N LEU A 316 -47.44 -32.24 -33.08
CA LEU A 316 -47.32 -32.53 -31.65
C LEU A 316 -48.61 -32.07 -30.96
N GLY A 317 -49.60 -32.97 -30.86
CA GLY A 317 -50.89 -32.68 -30.26
C GLY A 317 -50.81 -32.22 -28.79
N SER A 318 -51.94 -31.74 -28.25
CA SER A 318 -52.04 -31.01 -26.96
C SER A 318 -51.66 -31.77 -25.68
N GLN A 319 -50.98 -32.91 -25.76
CA GLN A 319 -50.50 -33.73 -24.64
C GLN A 319 -49.06 -34.18 -24.90
N VAL A 320 -48.24 -34.24 -23.85
CA VAL A 320 -46.82 -34.62 -23.96
C VAL A 320 -46.69 -36.07 -24.43
N PRO A 321 -45.79 -36.40 -25.38
CA PRO A 321 -45.57 -37.78 -25.81
C PRO A 321 -45.18 -38.71 -24.67
N SER A 322 -45.54 -40.00 -24.80
CA SER A 322 -44.96 -41.05 -23.96
C SER A 322 -43.46 -41.19 -24.22
N SER A 323 -42.72 -41.75 -23.26
CA SER A 323 -41.25 -41.88 -23.32
C SER A 323 -40.75 -42.48 -24.63
N ASP A 324 -41.47 -43.47 -25.16
CA ASP A 324 -41.12 -44.21 -26.38
C ASP A 324 -41.26 -43.38 -27.67
N ARG A 325 -42.00 -42.26 -27.61
CA ARG A 325 -42.33 -41.39 -28.75
C ARG A 325 -41.60 -40.05 -28.72
N LEU A 326 -40.73 -39.81 -27.73
CA LEU A 326 -39.87 -38.62 -27.66
C LEU A 326 -38.78 -38.57 -28.76
N CYS A 327 -38.67 -39.62 -29.58
CA CYS A 327 -37.76 -39.70 -30.73
C CYS A 327 -38.46 -39.63 -32.10
N ASP A 328 -39.80 -39.53 -32.12
CA ASP A 328 -40.57 -39.45 -33.38
C ASP A 328 -40.45 -38.08 -34.06
N PHE A 329 -40.00 -37.05 -33.33
CA PHE A 329 -40.05 -35.63 -33.72
C PHE A 329 -38.67 -34.96 -33.72
N GLY A 330 -38.52 -33.93 -34.53
CA GLY A 330 -37.31 -33.10 -34.65
C GLY A 330 -37.20 -32.01 -33.59
N ILE A 331 -35.96 -31.52 -33.36
CA ILE A 331 -35.67 -30.44 -32.40
C ILE A 331 -36.46 -29.16 -32.75
N SER A 332 -36.62 -28.86 -34.04
CA SER A 332 -37.43 -27.72 -34.53
C SER A 332 -38.92 -27.89 -34.26
N GLU A 333 -39.46 -29.12 -34.31
CA GLU A 333 -40.87 -29.39 -34.01
C GLU A 333 -41.15 -29.20 -32.52
N TYR A 334 -40.21 -29.58 -31.64
CA TYR A 334 -40.29 -29.28 -30.22
C TYR A 334 -40.12 -27.79 -29.91
N ALA A 335 -39.16 -27.10 -30.54
CA ALA A 335 -38.92 -25.67 -30.31
C ALA A 335 -40.09 -24.78 -30.78
N CYS A 336 -40.86 -25.22 -31.78
CA CYS A 336 -41.98 -24.47 -32.35
C CYS A 336 -43.36 -24.90 -31.82
N SER A 337 -43.44 -25.92 -30.97
CA SER A 337 -44.71 -26.45 -30.46
C SER A 337 -45.23 -25.70 -29.22
N SER A 338 -46.55 -25.70 -29.05
CA SER A 338 -47.28 -25.13 -27.91
C SER A 338 -47.11 -25.92 -26.59
N VAL A 339 -46.34 -27.02 -26.57
CA VAL A 339 -46.29 -27.98 -25.45
C VAL A 339 -45.07 -27.74 -24.55
N CYS A 340 -45.29 -27.42 -23.27
CA CYS A 340 -44.22 -27.20 -22.29
C CYS A 340 -43.60 -28.52 -21.76
N ILE A 341 -42.57 -29.01 -22.46
CA ILE A 341 -41.94 -30.33 -22.27
C ILE A 341 -41.01 -30.40 -21.03
N ILE A 342 -40.68 -29.25 -20.41
CA ILE A 342 -39.81 -29.13 -19.22
C ILE A 342 -40.23 -30.10 -18.10
N SER A 343 -41.53 -30.39 -17.97
CA SER A 343 -42.10 -31.32 -17.01
C SER A 343 -41.69 -32.80 -17.14
N VAL A 344 -41.21 -33.24 -18.31
CA VAL A 344 -40.84 -34.65 -18.58
C VAL A 344 -39.32 -34.88 -18.54
N LEU A 345 -38.51 -33.87 -18.89
CA LEU A 345 -37.04 -33.94 -18.82
C LEU A 345 -36.49 -34.09 -17.40
N TRP A 346 -37.34 -33.91 -16.37
CA TRP A 346 -37.04 -34.16 -14.96
C TRP A 346 -37.23 -35.62 -14.50
N ARG A 347 -37.61 -36.55 -15.40
CA ARG A 347 -37.60 -37.99 -15.12
C ARG A 347 -36.33 -38.66 -15.68
N PRO A 348 -35.69 -39.58 -14.94
CA PRO A 348 -34.46 -40.23 -15.38
C PRO A 348 -34.74 -41.31 -16.45
N VAL A 349 -34.89 -40.90 -17.70
CA VAL A 349 -34.67 -41.77 -18.87
C VAL A 349 -33.16 -41.81 -19.12
N THR A 350 -32.54 -42.98 -19.18
CA THR A 350 -31.08 -43.04 -19.31
C THR A 350 -30.66 -42.77 -20.76
N LEU A 351 -29.57 -42.03 -20.96
CA LEU A 351 -29.06 -41.76 -22.31
C LEU A 351 -28.59 -43.04 -23.04
N ALA A 352 -28.40 -44.15 -22.32
CA ALA A 352 -28.05 -45.45 -22.88
C ALA A 352 -29.21 -46.08 -23.67
N ASP A 353 -30.44 -45.95 -23.19
CA ASP A 353 -31.64 -46.52 -23.83
C ASP A 353 -31.84 -45.94 -25.24
N LEU A 354 -31.58 -44.64 -25.40
CA LEU A 354 -31.69 -43.91 -26.68
C LEU A 354 -30.64 -44.34 -27.73
N GLN A 355 -29.48 -44.89 -27.31
CA GLN A 355 -28.46 -45.37 -28.24
C GLN A 355 -28.76 -46.78 -28.79
N ALA A 356 -29.65 -47.55 -28.15
CA ALA A 356 -30.01 -48.89 -28.62
C ALA A 356 -30.83 -48.85 -29.91
N SER A 357 -31.83 -47.96 -29.98
CA SER A 357 -32.81 -47.92 -31.08
C SER A 357 -32.23 -47.43 -32.42
N ARG A 358 -31.16 -46.60 -32.40
CA ARG A 358 -30.63 -45.94 -33.61
C ARG A 358 -29.82 -46.83 -34.58
N LYS A 359 -29.77 -48.15 -34.40
CA LYS A 359 -28.96 -49.08 -35.21
C LYS A 359 -29.66 -49.64 -36.46
N THR A 360 -30.93 -49.33 -36.69
CA THR A 360 -31.77 -49.94 -37.75
C THR A 360 -32.31 -48.95 -38.80
N ALA A 361 -31.48 -48.00 -39.25
CA ALA A 361 -31.77 -47.18 -40.44
C ALA A 361 -30.55 -47.05 -41.38
N ARG A 362 -30.77 -47.11 -42.70
CA ARG A 362 -29.71 -46.98 -43.73
C ARG A 362 -29.59 -45.54 -44.25
N PRO A 363 -28.42 -45.14 -44.81
CA PRO A 363 -28.08 -43.73 -44.97
C PRO A 363 -28.46 -43.12 -46.33
N SER A 364 -28.76 -41.82 -46.32
CA SER A 364 -28.75 -40.95 -47.50
C SER A 364 -27.66 -39.87 -47.35
N ARG A 365 -26.90 -39.62 -48.43
CA ARG A 365 -25.73 -38.72 -48.44
C ARG A 365 -26.14 -37.27 -48.71
N ARG A 366 -25.64 -36.33 -47.89
CA ARG A 366 -24.80 -35.21 -48.34
C ARG A 366 -23.85 -34.82 -47.21
N ARG A 367 -22.63 -34.37 -47.54
CA ARG A 367 -21.58 -33.99 -46.56
C ARG A 367 -21.40 -32.48 -46.53
N GLY A 368 -21.56 -31.89 -45.35
CA GLY A 368 -20.82 -30.72 -44.88
C GLY A 368 -20.10 -31.15 -43.60
N SER A 369 -18.88 -30.66 -43.35
CA SER A 369 -17.99 -31.22 -42.32
C SER A 369 -17.96 -30.39 -41.04
N PHE A 370 -18.12 -31.05 -39.89
CA PHE A 370 -17.45 -30.62 -38.66
C PHE A 370 -16.94 -31.83 -37.86
N SER A 371 -15.69 -31.74 -37.40
CA SER A 371 -15.10 -32.55 -36.34
C SER A 371 -15.39 -31.90 -34.97
N SER A 372 -15.35 -32.54 -33.81
CA SER A 372 -14.60 -33.76 -33.47
C SER A 372 -15.28 -34.63 -32.41
N ARG A 373 -14.67 -35.82 -32.28
CA ARG A 373 -14.47 -36.64 -31.07
C ARG A 373 -14.37 -35.84 -29.74
N LYS A 374 -14.54 -36.38 -28.52
CA LYS A 374 -15.09 -37.63 -27.92
C LYS A 374 -14.32 -37.88 -26.58
N SER A 375 -14.86 -37.41 -25.46
CA SER A 375 -14.43 -37.62 -24.04
C SER A 375 -15.17 -36.60 -23.15
N ARG A 376 -15.66 -36.81 -21.92
CA ARG A 376 -15.99 -38.02 -21.11
C ARG A 376 -17.50 -37.93 -20.76
N GLU A 377 -18.27 -38.94 -20.36
CA GLU A 377 -18.03 -40.33 -19.94
C GLU A 377 -17.69 -40.56 -18.43
N GLN A 378 -17.70 -39.56 -17.51
CA GLN A 378 -17.45 -39.79 -16.06
C GLN A 378 -17.89 -38.67 -15.06
N VAL A 379 -19.16 -38.22 -15.08
CA VAL A 379 -19.70 -37.24 -14.09
C VAL A 379 -21.15 -37.55 -13.66
N LEU A 380 -21.42 -38.78 -13.17
CA LEU A 380 -22.77 -39.16 -12.69
C LEU A 380 -22.80 -39.87 -11.32
N GLU A 381 -21.70 -40.46 -10.87
CA GLU A 381 -21.61 -41.15 -9.56
C GLU A 381 -21.56 -40.18 -8.36
N VAL A 382 -20.87 -39.04 -8.49
CA VAL A 382 -20.61 -38.10 -7.37
C VAL A 382 -21.89 -37.36 -6.92
N ALA A 383 -22.89 -37.25 -7.78
CA ALA A 383 -24.15 -36.56 -7.47
C ALA A 383 -25.07 -37.36 -6.51
N LEU A 384 -24.88 -38.67 -6.38
CA LEU A 384 -25.81 -39.54 -5.64
C LEU A 384 -25.52 -39.62 -4.14
N SER A 385 -24.28 -39.39 -3.70
CA SER A 385 -23.85 -39.58 -2.32
C SER A 385 -24.29 -38.47 -1.35
N ALA A 386 -24.62 -37.28 -1.84
CA ALA A 386 -24.95 -36.12 -1.00
C ALA A 386 -26.39 -36.14 -0.43
N LEU A 387 -27.30 -36.92 -1.00
CA LEU A 387 -28.75 -36.88 -0.68
C LEU A 387 -29.22 -37.88 0.39
N LEU A 388 -28.31 -38.69 0.97
CA LEU A 388 -28.69 -39.88 1.75
C LEU A 388 -28.40 -39.84 3.27
N GLN A 389 -27.87 -38.74 3.82
CA GLN A 389 -27.45 -38.68 5.23
C GLN A 389 -28.37 -37.87 6.18
N HIS A 390 -29.48 -37.30 5.68
CA HIS A 390 -30.42 -36.55 6.51
C HIS A 390 -31.48 -37.43 7.20
N ASN A 391 -31.07 -38.36 8.09
CA ASN A 391 -31.93 -38.92 9.15
C ASN A 391 -31.15 -39.80 10.16
N LEU A 392 -30.87 -39.28 11.37
CA LEU A 392 -31.09 -39.93 12.68
C LEU A 392 -30.36 -39.20 13.83
N ARG A 393 -30.89 -39.38 15.05
CA ARG A 393 -30.33 -38.98 16.35
C ARG A 393 -30.74 -40.04 17.39
N THR A 394 -30.14 -40.21 18.58
CA THR A 394 -29.17 -39.39 19.34
C THR A 394 -28.32 -40.33 20.23
N VAL A 395 -27.73 -39.81 21.32
CA VAL A 395 -27.43 -40.46 22.62
C VAL A 395 -25.93 -40.61 22.98
N GLN A 396 -25.64 -40.18 24.21
CA GLN A 396 -24.44 -40.28 25.05
C GLN A 396 -24.93 -40.74 26.45
N PRO A 397 -24.12 -41.10 27.49
CA PRO A 397 -22.77 -40.58 27.79
C PRO A 397 -21.78 -41.60 28.44
N LEU A 398 -20.71 -41.06 29.06
CA LEU A 398 -19.88 -41.54 30.19
C LEU A 398 -18.46 -42.10 29.93
N SER A 399 -17.55 -41.62 30.79
CA SER A 399 -16.12 -41.98 30.91
C SER A 399 -15.90 -42.81 32.20
N PRO A 400 -14.68 -43.36 32.42
CA PRO A 400 -13.94 -42.89 33.61
C PRO A 400 -12.40 -42.81 33.51
N THR A 401 -11.88 -41.88 34.31
CA THR A 401 -10.52 -41.63 34.86
C THR A 401 -9.41 -42.71 34.83
N PHE A 402 -8.15 -42.24 34.72
CA PHE A 402 -7.05 -42.61 35.66
C PHE A 402 -6.03 -41.44 35.83
N SER A 403 -5.04 -41.52 36.75
CA SER A 403 -4.23 -40.36 37.20
C SER A 403 -2.84 -40.69 37.82
N MET A 404 -2.12 -39.66 38.34
CA MET A 404 -0.80 -39.62 39.03
C MET A 404 0.44 -39.50 38.09
N HIS A 405 1.60 -38.87 38.43
CA HIS A 405 2.22 -38.29 39.67
C HIS A 405 3.46 -37.39 39.26
N ARG A 406 4.24 -36.59 40.05
CA ARG A 406 4.28 -36.12 41.47
C ARG A 406 5.34 -34.98 41.74
N ARG A 407 4.94 -33.74 42.11
CA ARG A 407 5.78 -32.64 42.75
C ARG A 407 6.95 -32.04 41.91
N GLY A 408 7.50 -30.84 42.18
CA GLY A 408 7.02 -29.66 42.94
C GLY A 408 7.85 -29.20 44.17
N LYS A 409 8.28 -27.92 44.23
CA LYS A 409 8.55 -27.12 45.46
C LYS A 409 8.75 -25.61 45.19
N LYS A 410 8.81 -24.78 46.25
CA LYS A 410 8.95 -23.30 46.23
C LYS A 410 10.19 -22.82 47.02
N SER A 411 10.54 -21.54 46.76
CA SER A 411 10.88 -20.45 47.71
C SER A 411 12.31 -20.11 48.14
N THR A 412 12.39 -18.83 48.54
CA THR A 412 13.16 -18.18 49.63
C THR A 412 14.53 -17.55 49.37
N THR A 413 14.67 -16.39 50.01
CA THR A 413 15.77 -15.41 49.99
C THR A 413 16.81 -15.68 51.08
N SER A 414 18.05 -15.18 50.88
CA SER A 414 18.87 -14.64 51.96
C SER A 414 19.99 -13.75 51.40
N ALA A 415 20.48 -12.80 52.19
CA ALA A 415 21.62 -11.95 51.88
C ALA A 415 22.66 -12.04 53.00
N HIS A 416 23.95 -11.98 52.67
CA HIS A 416 25.07 -11.88 53.64
C HIS A 416 26.15 -10.90 53.13
N LYS A 417 27.01 -10.43 54.04
CA LYS A 417 27.90 -9.26 53.87
C LYS A 417 29.40 -9.60 53.83
N LEU A 418 30.20 -8.60 53.40
CA LEU A 418 31.66 -8.43 53.60
C LEU A 418 32.54 -9.39 52.77
N THR A 419 33.70 -8.96 52.26
CA THR A 419 34.79 -8.26 52.96
C THR A 419 35.50 -7.21 52.07
N ALA A 420 36.20 -6.25 52.68
CA ALA A 420 36.93 -5.18 51.99
C ALA A 420 38.36 -5.60 51.55
N CYS A 421 38.90 -4.91 50.54
CA CYS A 421 40.32 -4.95 50.20
C CYS A 421 40.79 -3.54 49.79
N GLN A 422 41.90 -3.06 50.36
CA GLN A 422 42.46 -1.73 50.08
C GLN A 422 43.63 -1.85 49.10
N LEU A 423 43.63 -1.05 48.03
CA LEU A 423 44.80 -0.85 47.16
C LEU A 423 44.82 0.59 46.60
N ARG A 424 45.90 1.31 46.86
CA ARG A 424 46.21 2.59 46.18
C ARG A 424 46.68 2.29 44.75
N CYS A 425 46.19 3.05 43.77
CA CYS A 425 46.77 3.16 42.43
C CYS A 425 46.45 4.54 41.80
N PRO A 426 47.13 4.97 40.73
CA PRO A 426 47.39 6.39 40.48
C PRO A 426 46.23 7.21 39.88
N LEU A 427 46.48 8.52 39.77
CA LEU A 427 45.75 9.44 38.90
C LEU A 427 45.93 9.01 37.43
N VAL A 428 44.82 8.84 36.72
CA VAL A 428 44.76 8.53 35.29
C VAL A 428 43.79 9.52 34.64
N PRO A 429 44.18 10.24 33.57
CA PRO A 429 43.32 11.22 32.91
C PRO A 429 42.18 10.49 32.19
N GLY A 430 41.01 10.44 32.84
CA GLY A 430 39.84 9.66 32.43
C GLY A 430 38.97 9.25 33.62
N LYS A 431 39.55 9.10 34.82
CA LYS A 431 38.75 8.91 36.05
C LYS A 431 38.03 10.20 36.51
N ALA A 432 38.48 11.37 36.07
CA ALA A 432 37.91 12.65 36.50
C ALA A 432 36.43 12.79 36.11
N GLU A 433 36.11 12.50 34.84
CA GLU A 433 34.74 12.53 34.30
C GLU A 433 33.85 11.48 34.96
N THR A 434 34.34 10.26 35.17
CA THR A 434 33.60 9.21 35.87
C THR A 434 33.31 9.59 37.33
N ILE A 435 34.25 10.28 37.99
CA ILE A 435 34.07 10.79 39.35
C ILE A 435 33.05 11.93 39.37
N LEU A 436 33.15 12.93 38.46
CA LEU A 436 32.16 14.01 38.35
C LEU A 436 30.75 13.46 38.15
N ALA A 437 30.54 12.61 37.13
CA ALA A 437 29.26 11.99 36.86
C ALA A 437 28.74 11.14 38.04
N SER A 438 29.62 10.52 38.83
CA SER A 438 29.22 9.79 40.05
C SER A 438 28.82 10.69 41.22
N SER A 439 29.40 11.90 41.31
CA SER A 439 29.05 12.89 42.35
C SER A 439 27.80 13.70 41.98
N LEU A 440 27.60 14.00 40.70
CA LEU A 440 26.40 14.70 40.20
C LEU A 440 25.12 13.87 40.39
N LYS A 441 25.19 12.54 40.18
CA LYS A 441 24.06 11.59 40.31
C LYS A 441 23.35 11.53 41.69
N GLY A 442 23.83 12.26 42.70
CA GLY A 442 23.22 12.36 44.03
C GLY A 442 22.85 13.78 44.49
N LEU A 443 23.02 14.81 43.65
CA LEU A 443 22.69 16.18 44.03
C LEU A 443 21.17 16.46 43.96
N PRO A 444 20.59 17.14 44.95
CA PRO A 444 19.26 17.74 44.82
C PRO A 444 19.26 18.81 43.72
N PHE A 445 18.17 18.92 42.96
CA PHE A 445 18.01 19.96 41.93
C PHE A 445 18.05 21.40 42.52
N GLU A 446 17.83 21.54 43.82
CA GLU A 446 18.04 22.79 44.58
C GLU A 446 19.49 23.30 44.52
N SER A 447 20.47 22.44 44.17
CA SER A 447 21.89 22.80 44.06
C SER A 447 22.32 23.29 42.67
N LEU A 448 21.40 23.36 41.69
CA LEU A 448 21.70 23.77 40.31
C LEU A 448 22.36 25.16 40.20
N THR A 449 22.05 26.07 41.13
CA THR A 449 22.62 27.44 41.22
C THR A 449 24.14 27.47 41.42
N LEU A 450 24.74 26.37 41.89
CA LEU A 450 26.19 26.25 42.12
C LEU A 450 26.95 25.62 40.93
N LEU A 451 26.25 25.20 39.88
CA LEU A 451 26.82 24.54 38.71
C LEU A 451 27.02 25.50 37.53
N SER A 452 28.03 25.22 36.70
CA SER A 452 28.17 25.83 35.36
C SER A 452 27.23 25.19 34.34
N PRO A 453 26.86 25.86 33.25
CA PRO A 453 26.00 25.28 32.21
C PRO A 453 26.48 23.92 31.68
N SER A 454 27.78 23.72 31.45
CA SER A 454 28.34 22.40 31.11
C SER A 454 28.05 21.35 32.17
N GLN A 455 28.24 21.66 33.46
CA GLN A 455 27.95 20.73 34.56
C GLN A 455 26.45 20.43 34.69
N VAL A 456 25.60 21.40 34.37
CA VAL A 456 24.14 21.21 34.29
C VAL A 456 23.79 20.24 33.15
N ALA A 457 24.45 20.32 31.99
CA ALA A 457 24.27 19.35 30.90
C ALA A 457 24.73 17.93 31.29
N GLU A 458 25.88 17.80 31.99
CA GLU A 458 26.33 16.51 32.53
C GLU A 458 25.32 15.91 33.51
N LEU A 459 24.73 16.74 34.38
CA LEU A 459 23.69 16.33 35.31
C LEU A 459 22.41 15.93 34.57
N THR A 460 21.98 16.68 33.55
CA THR A 460 20.78 16.38 32.75
C THR A 460 20.86 15.00 32.10
N LEU A 461 21.98 14.69 31.45
CA LEU A 461 22.23 13.38 30.82
C LEU A 461 22.31 12.23 31.84
N SER A 462 22.84 12.49 33.04
CA SER A 462 23.16 11.44 34.02
C SER A 462 22.09 11.19 35.09
N SER A 463 21.13 12.09 35.27
CA SER A 463 20.08 12.02 36.31
C SER A 463 18.72 11.52 35.82
N GLY A 464 18.54 11.32 34.51
CA GLY A 464 17.24 11.00 33.90
C GLY A 464 16.33 12.21 33.69
N ALA A 465 16.84 13.43 33.89
CA ALA A 465 16.07 14.67 33.81
C ALA A 465 15.31 14.83 32.48
N LEU A 466 15.86 14.36 31.36
CA LEU A 466 15.23 14.41 30.03
C LEU A 466 13.81 13.81 30.02
N ASN A 467 13.52 12.86 30.91
CA ASN A 467 12.22 12.17 31.03
C ASN A 467 11.27 12.83 32.07
N SER A 468 11.58 14.05 32.55
CA SER A 468 10.91 14.68 33.68
C SER A 468 10.78 16.20 33.50
N THR A 469 9.57 16.66 33.17
CA THR A 469 9.26 18.07 32.92
C THR A 469 9.76 18.99 34.04
N ASN A 470 9.44 18.66 35.30
CA ASN A 470 9.83 19.43 36.48
C ASN A 470 11.36 19.57 36.63
N GLN A 471 12.13 18.57 36.21
CA GLN A 471 13.59 18.61 36.27
C GLN A 471 14.19 19.41 35.11
N ILE A 472 13.59 19.35 33.92
CA ILE A 472 13.98 20.20 32.78
C ILE A 472 13.60 21.66 33.03
N ASP A 473 12.44 21.96 33.61
CA ASP A 473 12.08 23.33 33.96
C ASP A 473 13.05 23.92 34.99
N ALA A 474 13.40 23.18 36.06
CA ALA A 474 14.43 23.60 37.00
C ALA A 474 15.82 23.81 36.35
N VAL A 475 16.17 22.99 35.34
CA VAL A 475 17.38 23.20 34.53
C VAL A 475 17.29 24.49 33.72
N PHE A 476 16.17 24.79 33.05
CA PHE A 476 16.04 26.03 32.27
C PHE A 476 15.82 27.28 33.14
N ASP A 477 15.29 27.13 34.35
CA ASP A 477 15.25 28.20 35.36
C ASP A 477 16.67 28.54 35.83
N ARG A 478 17.56 27.54 35.95
CA ARG A 478 18.99 27.75 36.18
C ARG A 478 19.68 28.40 34.97
N LEU A 479 19.43 27.92 33.75
CA LEU A 479 20.05 28.47 32.54
C LEU A 479 19.59 29.91 32.26
N ALA A 480 18.40 30.32 32.72
CA ALA A 480 17.91 31.68 32.60
C ALA A 480 18.58 32.70 33.55
N ASP A 481 19.39 32.25 34.53
CA ASP A 481 20.10 33.14 35.47
C ASP A 481 21.38 33.72 34.86
N GLY A 482 21.40 35.04 34.66
CA GLY A 482 22.52 35.77 34.05
C GLY A 482 22.41 35.86 32.53
N ASP A 483 23.47 35.48 31.82
CA ASP A 483 23.50 35.45 30.35
C ASP A 483 22.82 34.18 29.82
N ALA A 484 21.49 34.22 29.71
CA ALA A 484 20.68 33.08 29.33
C ALA A 484 21.07 32.47 27.97
N PHE A 485 21.44 33.32 27.00
CA PHE A 485 21.85 32.86 25.67
C PHE A 485 23.15 32.06 25.75
N LYS A 486 24.18 32.62 26.39
CA LYS A 486 25.47 31.94 26.58
C LYS A 486 25.34 30.68 27.44
N ASN A 487 24.50 30.71 28.47
CA ASN A 487 24.23 29.54 29.30
C ASN A 487 23.62 28.40 28.46
N VAL A 488 22.61 28.69 27.64
CA VAL A 488 21.98 27.71 26.73
C VAL A 488 22.96 27.21 25.67
N GLU A 489 23.81 28.09 25.13
CA GLU A 489 24.86 27.74 24.18
C GLU A 489 25.89 26.76 24.78
N GLU A 490 26.46 27.05 25.95
CA GLU A 490 27.41 26.18 26.65
C GLU A 490 26.75 24.84 27.04
N PHE A 491 25.50 24.88 27.51
CA PHE A 491 24.72 23.70 27.84
C PHE A 491 24.50 22.79 26.62
N LEU A 492 23.99 23.33 25.51
CA LEU A 492 23.70 22.54 24.30
C LEU A 492 24.98 22.01 23.65
N THR A 493 26.04 22.83 23.59
CA THR A 493 27.36 22.39 23.10
C THR A 493 27.93 21.24 23.96
N THR A 494 27.66 21.24 25.27
CA THR A 494 28.07 20.14 26.17
C THR A 494 27.15 18.92 26.04
N LEU A 495 25.88 19.12 25.69
CA LEU A 495 24.91 18.05 25.44
C LEU A 495 25.29 17.24 24.19
N THR A 496 25.64 17.93 23.10
CA THR A 496 25.96 17.34 21.78
C THR A 496 27.38 16.80 21.69
N ALA A 497 28.34 17.37 22.43
CA ALA A 497 29.73 16.89 22.46
C ALA A 497 29.92 15.52 23.13
N LYS A 498 28.87 14.92 23.70
CA LYS A 498 28.94 13.59 24.34
C LYS A 498 28.30 12.54 23.43
N PRO A 499 29.09 11.59 22.88
CA PRO A 499 28.53 10.50 22.08
C PRO A 499 27.58 9.65 22.93
N GLU A 500 26.52 9.15 22.30
CA GLU A 500 25.34 8.60 22.96
C GLU A 500 25.67 7.44 23.92
N ALA A 501 25.69 7.77 25.21
CA ALA A 501 25.86 6.81 26.29
C ALA A 501 24.53 6.09 26.59
N SER A 502 24.10 5.25 25.63
CA SER A 502 22.95 4.34 25.63
C SER A 502 21.54 4.95 25.71
N GLN A 503 20.77 4.70 24.65
CA GLN A 503 19.49 4.02 24.77
C GLN A 503 19.36 2.93 23.69
#